data_AF-S4NRC3-F1
#
_entry.id   AF-S4NRC3-F1
#
_cell.length_a   1.000
_cell.length_b   1.000
_cell.length_c   1.000
_cell.angle_alpha   90.00
_cell.angle_beta   90.00
_cell.angle_gamma   90.00
#
_symmetry.space_group_name_H-M   'P 1'
#
loop_
_entity.id
_entity.type
_entity.pdbx_description
1 polymer ?
#
loop_
_entity_poly.entity_id
_entity_poly.type
_entity_poly.pdbx_seq_one_letter_code
_entity_poly.pdbx_strand_id
1 'polypeptide(L)'
;MRITNDIRRLWRHDLLALRRTDAAVCAALDTFEGPPAWLGDRGYRTADFAFEALAVLVRDGFGGRLLPGATPLLAAGLVEGFDGSPLDRAADPGAWWAAYLARVVPPALTAFARHGVVIEAHLQNTLVAVDAGGMPVQALYRDAEGVKLLPDVGREAGWERLVYCLVVNHLSEIAGALAERHPGFDPWPAARRELARHDVPEIPALLASPTLPGKTNLLLRWTGADGADARYLPLPNPLRGA
;
A
#
# COMPACT_ATOMS: atom_id res chain seq x y z
N MET A 1 6.75 15.66 16.97
CA MET A 1 7.88 14.70 17.07
C MET A 1 8.26 14.25 15.66
N ARG A 2 9.54 14.02 15.36
CA ARG A 2 9.91 13.38 14.08
C ARG A 2 9.96 11.86 14.27
N ILE A 3 9.28 11.11 13.39
CA ILE A 3 9.37 9.64 13.35
C ILE A 3 9.74 9.27 11.92
N THR A 4 10.82 8.50 11.75
CA THR A 4 11.49 8.21 10.48
C THR A 4 11.88 9.48 9.71
N ASN A 5 11.29 9.72 8.54
CA ASN A 5 11.69 10.81 7.65
C ASN A 5 10.98 12.13 7.96
N ASP A 6 9.83 12.11 8.63
CA ASP A 6 8.95 13.28 8.71
C ASP A 6 8.47 13.60 10.13
N ILE A 7 8.10 14.86 10.33
CA ILE A 7 7.45 15.38 11.52
C ILE A 7 6.02 14.85 11.53
N ARG A 8 5.68 14.13 12.60
CA ARG A 8 4.31 13.65 12.84
C ARG A 8 3.44 14.81 13.28
N ARG A 9 2.85 15.46 12.28
CA ARG A 9 1.95 16.59 12.36
C ARG A 9 0.83 16.36 11.35
N LEU A 10 -0.41 16.68 11.75
CA LEU A 10 -1.52 16.75 10.81
C LEU A 10 -1.49 18.10 10.11
N TRP A 11 -1.01 18.14 8.88
CA TRP A 11 -0.85 19.38 8.13
C TRP A 11 -2.20 19.99 7.76
N ARG A 12 -2.31 21.31 7.84
CA ARG A 12 -3.57 22.01 7.56
C ARG A 12 -4.11 21.72 6.16
N HIS A 13 -3.22 21.65 5.17
CA HIS A 13 -3.63 21.42 3.78
C HIS A 13 -4.20 20.01 3.58
N ASP A 14 -3.62 18.99 4.20
CA ASP A 14 -4.12 17.61 4.14
C ASP A 14 -5.48 17.49 4.85
N LEU A 15 -5.62 18.10 6.02
CA LEU A 15 -6.89 18.14 6.75
C LEU A 15 -7.99 18.83 5.93
N LEU A 16 -7.68 19.96 5.27
CA LEU A 16 -8.65 20.65 4.41
C LEU A 16 -9.05 19.81 3.18
N ALA A 17 -8.14 19.00 2.65
CA ALA A 17 -8.41 18.10 1.52
C ALA A 17 -9.09 16.78 1.92
N LEU A 18 -9.10 16.43 3.21
CA LEU A 18 -9.43 15.11 3.73
C LEU A 18 -10.70 14.49 3.12
N ARG A 19 -11.84 15.20 3.17
CA ARG A 19 -13.12 14.66 2.69
C ARG A 19 -13.14 14.41 1.19
N ARG A 20 -12.46 15.26 0.41
CA ARG A 20 -12.34 15.09 -1.05
C ARG A 20 -11.57 13.81 -1.35
N THR A 21 -10.46 13.62 -0.67
CA THR A 21 -9.60 12.45 -0.84
C THR A 21 -10.30 11.17 -0.39
N ASP A 22 -10.92 11.18 0.80
CA ASP A 22 -11.64 10.04 1.36
C ASP A 22 -12.81 9.60 0.47
N ALA A 23 -13.61 10.56 -0.01
CA ALA A 23 -14.73 10.29 -0.91
C ALA A 23 -14.26 9.70 -2.25
N ALA A 24 -13.13 10.17 -2.79
CA ALA A 24 -12.56 9.63 -4.03
C ALA A 24 -12.12 8.17 -3.85
N VAL A 25 -11.48 7.83 -2.72
CA VAL A 25 -11.09 6.45 -2.43
C VAL A 25 -12.31 5.55 -2.24
N CYS A 26 -13.32 6.00 -1.48
CA CYS A 26 -14.56 5.24 -1.30
C CYS A 26 -15.22 4.96 -2.66
N ALA A 27 -15.41 6.00 -3.48
CA ALA A 27 -16.00 5.85 -4.81
C ALA A 27 -15.19 4.88 -5.71
N ALA A 28 -13.86 4.92 -5.62
CA ALA A 28 -13.02 4.01 -6.38
C ALA A 28 -13.20 2.55 -5.95
N LEU A 29 -13.14 2.27 -4.64
CA LEU A 29 -13.24 0.91 -4.11
C LEU A 29 -14.66 0.34 -4.19
N ASP A 30 -15.70 1.17 -4.10
CA ASP A 30 -17.09 0.73 -4.22
C ASP A 30 -17.43 0.17 -5.61
N THR A 31 -16.65 0.51 -6.64
CA THR A 31 -16.79 -0.08 -7.99
C THR A 31 -16.04 -1.39 -8.18
N PHE A 32 -15.20 -1.79 -7.21
CA PHE A 32 -14.41 -2.99 -7.33
C PHE A 32 -15.21 -4.22 -6.90
N GLU A 33 -15.35 -5.20 -7.79
CA GLU A 33 -15.99 -6.47 -7.45
C GLU A 33 -15.10 -7.31 -6.52
N GLY A 34 -15.45 -7.32 -5.25
CA GLY A 34 -14.73 -8.09 -4.23
C GLY A 34 -14.82 -7.41 -2.86
N PRO A 35 -13.99 -7.84 -1.90
CA PRO A 35 -14.06 -7.32 -0.54
C PRO A 35 -12.92 -6.35 -0.17
N PRO A 36 -12.32 -5.50 -1.04
CA PRO A 36 -11.40 -4.50 -0.52
C PRO A 36 -12.14 -3.54 0.40
N ALA A 37 -11.47 -3.02 1.42
CA ALA A 37 -12.05 -2.05 2.31
C ALA A 37 -11.15 -0.82 2.50
N TRP A 38 -11.80 0.31 2.70
CA TRP A 38 -11.16 1.55 3.12
C TRP A 38 -11.52 1.85 4.57
N LEU A 39 -10.50 2.05 5.41
CA LEU A 39 -10.66 2.58 6.76
C LEU A 39 -10.58 4.10 6.66
N GLY A 40 -11.71 4.71 6.31
CA GLY A 40 -11.79 6.13 5.97
C GLY A 40 -11.68 7.07 7.15
N ASP A 41 -11.24 8.28 6.85
CA ASP A 41 -11.05 9.37 7.81
C ASP A 41 -12.30 10.26 7.78
N ARG A 42 -13.27 9.98 8.67
CA ARG A 42 -14.61 10.62 8.68
C ARG A 42 -14.56 12.14 8.87
N GLY A 43 -13.48 12.64 9.45
CA GLY A 43 -13.28 14.05 9.67
C GLY A 43 -12.28 14.32 10.78
N TYR A 44 -12.10 15.60 11.04
CA TYR A 44 -11.22 16.09 12.07
C TYR A 44 -11.87 17.24 12.86
N ARG A 45 -11.27 17.55 14.00
CA ARG A 45 -11.53 18.74 14.80
C ARG A 45 -10.21 19.39 15.16
N THR A 46 -10.24 20.71 15.31
CA THR A 46 -9.07 21.49 15.73
C THR A 46 -9.52 22.81 16.37
N ALA A 47 -8.57 23.60 16.86
CA ALA A 47 -8.78 24.93 17.42
C ALA A 47 -8.12 26.01 16.53
N ASP A 48 -8.83 27.12 16.28
CA ASP A 48 -8.40 28.16 15.33
C ASP A 48 -7.03 28.77 15.66
N PHE A 49 -6.71 28.94 16.94
CA PHE A 49 -5.45 29.51 17.39
C PHE A 49 -4.25 28.53 17.33
N ALA A 50 -4.51 27.24 17.05
CA ALA A 50 -3.50 26.18 17.07
C ALA A 50 -3.85 25.03 16.10
N PHE A 51 -4.24 25.38 14.86
CA PHE A 51 -4.89 24.46 13.90
C PHE A 51 -4.18 23.12 13.71
N GLU A 52 -2.87 23.10 13.50
CA GLU A 52 -2.14 21.84 13.25
C GLU A 52 -1.72 21.15 14.56
N ALA A 53 -1.54 21.93 15.63
CA ALA A 53 -1.02 21.44 16.91
C ALA A 53 -2.08 20.73 17.76
N LEU A 54 -3.35 21.12 17.61
CA LEU A 54 -4.50 20.54 18.33
C LEU A 54 -5.47 19.80 17.41
N ALA A 55 -5.04 19.46 16.20
CA ALA A 55 -5.85 18.67 15.29
C ALA A 55 -6.01 17.22 15.80
N VAL A 56 -7.24 16.72 15.73
CA VAL A 56 -7.60 15.33 16.02
C VAL A 56 -8.43 14.81 14.86
N LEU A 57 -8.04 13.66 14.31
CA LEU A 57 -8.71 12.98 13.20
C LEU A 57 -9.35 11.67 13.68
N VAL A 58 -10.51 11.34 13.13
CA VAL A 58 -11.25 10.10 13.45
C VAL A 58 -11.27 9.20 12.22
N ARG A 59 -10.64 8.02 12.36
CA ARG A 59 -10.60 6.96 11.36
C ARG A 59 -11.62 5.87 11.68
N ASP A 60 -12.22 5.28 10.65
CA ASP A 60 -13.06 4.10 10.75
C ASP A 60 -12.32 2.92 11.37
N GLY A 61 -13.00 2.22 12.28
CA GLY A 61 -12.61 0.89 12.73
C GLY A 61 -13.08 -0.18 11.75
N PHE A 62 -12.99 -1.45 12.18
CA PHE A 62 -13.34 -2.60 11.33
C PHE A 62 -14.85 -2.84 11.14
N GLY A 63 -15.71 -2.14 11.89
CA GLY A 63 -17.16 -2.38 11.90
C GLY A 63 -17.79 -2.28 10.52
N GLY A 64 -18.32 -3.41 10.01
CA GLY A 64 -18.93 -3.50 8.68
C GLY A 64 -17.95 -3.45 7.50
N ARG A 65 -16.64 -3.36 7.76
CA ARG A 65 -15.57 -3.32 6.74
C ARG A 65 -14.78 -4.61 6.66
N LEU A 66 -14.56 -5.26 7.81
CA LEU A 66 -13.87 -6.54 7.91
C LEU A 66 -14.84 -7.69 7.64
N LEU A 67 -14.41 -8.67 6.83
CA LEU A 67 -15.17 -9.89 6.59
C LEU A 67 -15.45 -10.65 7.92
N PRO A 68 -16.68 -11.16 8.14
CA PRO A 68 -16.99 -11.91 9.34
C PRO A 68 -16.04 -13.10 9.56
N GLY A 69 -15.50 -13.24 10.77
CA GLY A 69 -14.60 -14.32 11.15
C GLY A 69 -13.16 -14.18 10.61
N ALA A 70 -12.85 -13.16 9.82
CA ALA A 70 -11.49 -12.90 9.37
C ALA A 70 -10.68 -12.14 10.43
N THR A 71 -9.37 -12.37 10.46
CA THR A 71 -8.44 -11.70 11.37
C THR A 71 -7.58 -10.70 10.59
N PRO A 72 -7.68 -9.38 10.85
CA PRO A 72 -6.87 -8.38 10.16
C PRO A 72 -5.44 -8.35 10.73
N LEU A 73 -4.46 -8.51 9.86
CA LEU A 73 -3.04 -8.44 10.20
C LEU A 73 -2.41 -7.23 9.50
N LEU A 74 -1.60 -6.45 10.21
CA LEU A 74 -0.83 -5.37 9.59
C LEU A 74 0.21 -5.97 8.65
N ALA A 75 0.27 -5.53 7.39
CA ALA A 75 1.22 -6.10 6.42
C ALA A 75 2.68 -5.93 6.89
N ALA A 76 3.02 -4.80 7.51
CA ALA A 76 4.34 -4.60 8.13
C ALA A 76 4.64 -5.63 9.24
N GLY A 77 3.63 -6.04 10.01
CA GLY A 77 3.79 -7.06 11.06
C GLY A 77 4.02 -8.46 10.49
N LEU A 78 3.48 -8.77 9.30
CA LEU A 78 3.77 -10.03 8.61
C LEU A 78 5.24 -10.14 8.23
N VAL A 79 5.84 -9.04 7.77
CA VAL A 79 7.26 -8.98 7.40
C VAL A 79 8.15 -9.13 8.63
N GLU A 80 7.87 -8.37 9.70
CA GLU A 80 8.62 -8.45 10.97
C GLU A 80 8.54 -9.87 11.58
N GLY A 81 7.38 -10.53 11.43
CA GLY A 81 7.11 -11.81 12.05
C GLY A 81 6.60 -11.65 13.49
N PHE A 82 5.81 -12.64 13.91
CA PHE A 82 5.27 -12.74 15.26
C PHE A 82 4.81 -14.18 15.49
N ASP A 83 4.68 -14.58 16.75
CA ASP A 83 4.23 -15.93 17.11
C ASP A 83 2.85 -16.23 16.50
N GLY A 84 2.80 -17.31 15.70
CA GLY A 84 1.57 -17.71 15.02
C GLY A 84 1.32 -17.02 13.68
N SER A 85 2.30 -16.30 13.14
CA SER A 85 2.24 -15.70 11.80
C SER A 85 1.75 -16.73 10.76
N PRO A 86 0.84 -16.33 9.86
CA PRO A 86 0.37 -17.23 8.80
C PRO A 86 1.50 -17.62 7.83
N LEU A 87 2.57 -16.80 7.71
CA LEU A 87 3.69 -17.09 6.82
C LEU A 87 4.48 -18.33 7.27
N ASP A 88 4.55 -18.59 8.58
CA ASP A 88 5.27 -19.74 9.15
C ASP A 88 4.49 -21.05 8.97
N ARG A 89 3.17 -20.96 8.78
CA ARG A 89 2.25 -22.11 8.67
C ARG A 89 1.76 -22.36 7.25
N ALA A 90 2.21 -21.57 6.27
CA ALA A 90 1.83 -21.72 4.88
C ALA A 90 2.37 -23.04 4.31
N ALA A 91 1.55 -24.10 4.33
CA ALA A 91 1.91 -25.40 3.76
C ALA A 91 2.20 -25.32 2.24
N ASP A 92 1.55 -24.38 1.56
CA ASP A 92 1.83 -24.01 0.18
C ASP A 92 2.09 -22.48 0.12
N PRO A 93 3.36 -22.03 0.15
CA PRO A 93 3.69 -20.61 0.06
C PRO A 93 3.26 -19.99 -1.27
N GLY A 94 3.17 -20.79 -2.35
CA GLY A 94 2.70 -20.34 -3.66
C GLY A 94 1.21 -20.00 -3.66
N ALA A 95 0.38 -20.88 -3.08
CA ALA A 95 -1.05 -20.62 -2.93
C ALA A 95 -1.33 -19.42 -2.01
N TRP A 96 -0.62 -19.33 -0.88
CA TRP A 96 -0.75 -18.19 0.03
C TRP A 96 -0.38 -16.88 -0.66
N TRP A 97 0.74 -16.86 -1.39
CA TRP A 97 1.20 -15.67 -2.10
C TRP A 97 0.26 -15.25 -3.23
N ALA A 98 -0.25 -16.20 -4.01
CA ALA A 98 -1.25 -15.92 -5.04
C ALA A 98 -2.54 -15.33 -4.43
N ALA A 99 -3.00 -15.86 -3.29
CA ALA A 99 -4.14 -15.30 -2.58
C ALA A 99 -3.86 -13.88 -2.06
N TYR A 100 -2.69 -13.64 -1.48
CA TYR A 100 -2.26 -12.30 -1.03
C TYR A 100 -2.30 -11.28 -2.17
N LEU A 101 -1.64 -11.61 -3.27
CA LEU A 101 -1.58 -10.82 -4.50
C LEU A 101 -2.97 -10.49 -5.02
N ALA A 102 -3.86 -11.49 -5.09
CA ALA A 102 -5.23 -11.32 -5.56
C ALA A 102 -6.07 -10.38 -4.69
N ARG A 103 -5.71 -10.16 -3.41
CA ARG A 103 -6.40 -9.20 -2.53
C ARG A 103 -5.79 -7.81 -2.57
N VAL A 104 -4.47 -7.71 -2.68
CA VAL A 104 -3.74 -6.44 -2.52
C VAL A 104 -3.55 -5.68 -3.83
N VAL A 105 -3.32 -6.37 -4.95
CA VAL A 105 -2.93 -5.72 -6.21
C VAL A 105 -4.13 -5.14 -6.97
N PRO A 106 -5.20 -5.91 -7.24
CA PRO A 106 -6.29 -5.44 -8.11
C PRO A 106 -6.99 -4.17 -7.64
N PRO A 107 -7.33 -3.99 -6.34
CA PRO A 107 -8.03 -2.78 -5.89
C PRO A 107 -7.19 -1.52 -6.09
N ALA A 108 -5.89 -1.59 -5.82
CA ALA A 108 -4.96 -0.46 -5.98
C ALA A 108 -4.78 -0.08 -7.46
N LEU A 109 -4.62 -1.06 -8.35
CA LEU A 109 -4.54 -0.82 -9.80
C LEU A 109 -5.85 -0.28 -10.37
N THR A 110 -6.99 -0.81 -9.92
CA THR A 110 -8.32 -0.35 -10.34
C THR A 110 -8.56 1.09 -9.92
N ALA A 111 -8.25 1.44 -8.66
CA ALA A 111 -8.35 2.80 -8.16
C ALA A 111 -7.53 3.79 -9.01
N PHE A 112 -6.30 3.41 -9.38
CA PHE A 112 -5.43 4.22 -10.22
C PHE A 112 -5.97 4.34 -11.66
N ALA A 113 -6.21 3.21 -12.32
CA ALA A 113 -6.47 3.16 -13.75
C ALA A 113 -7.86 3.71 -14.11
N ARG A 114 -8.88 3.42 -13.29
CA ARG A 114 -10.27 3.76 -13.59
C ARG A 114 -10.74 5.05 -12.93
N HIS A 115 -10.16 5.40 -11.77
CA HIS A 115 -10.63 6.54 -10.95
C HIS A 115 -9.58 7.62 -10.74
N GLY A 116 -8.35 7.41 -11.19
CA GLY A 116 -7.26 8.37 -10.98
C GLY A 116 -6.91 8.55 -9.50
N VAL A 117 -7.13 7.52 -8.67
CA VAL A 117 -6.82 7.51 -7.24
C VAL A 117 -5.58 6.66 -6.99
N VAL A 118 -4.52 7.28 -6.47
CA VAL A 118 -3.28 6.61 -6.08
C VAL A 118 -3.33 6.34 -4.58
N ILE A 119 -3.70 5.12 -4.21
CA ILE A 119 -3.66 4.68 -2.81
C ILE A 119 -2.20 4.47 -2.38
N GLU A 120 -1.80 4.99 -1.22
CA GLU A 120 -0.47 4.75 -0.66
C GLU A 120 -0.39 3.36 -0.02
N ALA A 121 -0.44 2.31 -0.84
CA ALA A 121 -0.53 0.91 -0.44
C ALA A 121 0.79 0.33 0.11
N HIS A 122 1.52 1.09 0.94
CA HIS A 122 2.71 0.61 1.63
C HIS A 122 2.34 -0.23 2.86
N LEU A 123 3.32 -0.93 3.43
CA LEU A 123 3.09 -1.95 4.49
C LEU A 123 2.35 -1.41 5.72
N GLN A 124 2.62 -0.16 6.13
CA GLN A 124 1.95 0.44 7.30
C GLN A 124 0.50 0.88 7.03
N ASN A 125 0.12 1.08 5.77
CA ASN A 125 -1.20 1.56 5.35
C ASN A 125 -2.05 0.43 4.77
N THR A 126 -1.56 -0.81 4.83
CA THR A 126 -2.28 -1.99 4.36
C THR A 126 -2.40 -3.01 5.49
N LEU A 127 -3.62 -3.49 5.70
CA LEU A 127 -3.92 -4.67 6.49
C LEU A 127 -4.39 -5.78 5.56
N VAL A 128 -4.00 -7.00 5.83
CA VAL A 128 -4.49 -8.19 5.13
C VAL A 128 -5.25 -9.04 6.14
N ALA A 129 -6.53 -9.23 5.87
CA ALA A 129 -7.38 -10.10 6.66
C ALA A 129 -7.24 -11.54 6.19
N VAL A 130 -7.02 -12.44 7.13
CA VAL A 130 -6.87 -13.88 6.90
C VAL A 130 -8.05 -14.65 7.47
N ASP A 131 -8.40 -15.77 6.86
CA ASP A 131 -9.38 -16.71 7.42
C ASP A 131 -8.80 -17.52 8.60
N ALA A 132 -9.59 -18.45 9.15
CA ALA A 132 -9.16 -19.32 10.25
C ALA A 132 -7.94 -20.21 9.91
N GLY A 133 -7.72 -20.48 8.61
CA GLY A 133 -6.56 -21.22 8.12
C GLY A 133 -5.34 -20.34 7.87
N GLY A 134 -5.45 -19.02 8.01
CA GLY A 134 -4.37 -18.07 7.73
C GLY A 134 -4.27 -17.65 6.26
N MET A 135 -5.26 -18.00 5.41
CA MET A 135 -5.27 -17.63 3.99
C MET A 135 -5.76 -16.19 3.79
N PRO A 136 -5.10 -15.35 2.98
CA PRO A 136 -5.56 -13.99 2.69
C PRO A 136 -6.91 -13.98 1.98
N VAL A 137 -7.89 -13.30 2.58
CA VAL A 137 -9.26 -13.21 2.06
C VAL A 137 -9.68 -11.79 1.70
N GLN A 138 -9.02 -10.78 2.27
CA GLN A 138 -9.36 -9.37 2.07
C GLN A 138 -8.14 -8.46 2.33
N ALA A 139 -8.05 -7.36 1.57
CA ALA A 139 -7.14 -6.26 1.86
C ALA A 139 -7.93 -5.04 2.36
N LEU A 140 -7.43 -4.39 3.41
CA LEU A 140 -7.95 -3.13 3.91
C LEU A 140 -6.85 -2.07 3.81
N TYR A 141 -7.18 -0.93 3.23
CA TYR A 141 -6.27 0.21 3.13
C TYR A 141 -6.71 1.32 4.07
N ARG A 142 -5.78 2.18 4.46
CA ARG A 142 -6.03 3.35 5.31
C ARG A 142 -5.14 4.50 4.91
N ASP A 143 -5.39 5.64 5.56
CA ASP A 143 -4.54 6.84 5.51
C ASP A 143 -4.71 7.73 4.30
N ALA A 144 -5.68 8.64 4.39
CA ALA A 144 -6.03 9.56 3.31
C ALA A 144 -4.93 10.59 3.00
N GLU A 145 -4.07 10.94 3.97
CA GLU A 145 -2.96 11.89 3.80
C GLU A 145 -2.00 11.44 2.67
N GLY A 146 -1.75 10.13 2.63
CA GLY A 146 -0.88 9.48 1.67
C GLY A 146 -1.42 9.42 0.24
N VAL A 147 -2.74 9.49 0.08
CA VAL A 147 -3.42 9.30 -1.20
C VAL A 147 -3.17 10.51 -2.11
N LYS A 148 -2.98 10.25 -3.40
CA LYS A 148 -2.87 11.29 -4.43
C LYS A 148 -3.93 11.11 -5.50
N LEU A 149 -4.40 12.21 -6.06
CA LEU A 149 -5.36 12.22 -7.16
C LEU A 149 -4.63 12.66 -8.43
N LEU A 150 -4.85 11.97 -9.55
CA LEU A 150 -4.16 12.28 -10.81
C LEU A 150 -4.33 13.73 -11.30
N PRO A 151 -5.48 14.42 -11.09
CA PRO A 151 -5.58 15.84 -11.40
C PRO A 151 -4.57 16.73 -10.65
N ASP A 152 -4.12 16.30 -9.46
CA ASP A 152 -3.22 17.08 -8.62
C ASP A 152 -1.73 16.76 -8.89
N VAL A 153 -1.39 15.53 -9.32
CA VAL A 153 0.01 15.07 -9.46
C VAL A 153 0.42 14.61 -10.86
N GLY A 154 -0.53 14.41 -11.76
CA GLY A 154 -0.28 13.81 -13.08
C GLY A 154 -0.09 12.29 -13.03
N ARG A 155 -0.34 11.64 -14.18
CA ARG A 155 -0.37 10.18 -14.30
C ARG A 155 0.99 9.52 -14.06
N GLU A 156 2.06 10.10 -14.58
CA GLU A 156 3.42 9.58 -14.45
C GLU A 156 3.88 9.56 -12.98
N ALA A 157 3.80 10.69 -12.27
CA ALA A 157 4.17 10.76 -10.86
C ALA A 157 3.23 9.89 -9.97
N GLY A 158 1.94 9.82 -10.32
CA GLY A 158 1.00 8.92 -9.67
C GLY A 158 1.38 7.45 -9.84
N TRP A 159 1.79 7.04 -11.04
CA TRP A 159 2.27 5.70 -11.33
C TRP A 159 3.57 5.38 -10.59
N GLU A 160 4.56 6.28 -10.61
CA GLU A 160 5.82 6.10 -9.88
C GLU A 160 5.57 5.88 -8.38
N ARG A 161 4.72 6.71 -7.77
CA ARG A 161 4.32 6.54 -6.37
C ARG A 161 3.62 5.21 -6.12
N LEU A 162 2.68 4.81 -6.99
CA LEU A 162 1.99 3.53 -6.87
C LEU A 162 2.98 2.36 -6.93
N VAL A 163 3.90 2.35 -7.90
CA VAL A 163 4.92 1.31 -8.05
C VAL A 163 5.83 1.26 -6.84
N TYR A 164 6.30 2.40 -6.34
CA TYR A 164 7.11 2.43 -5.12
C TYR A 164 6.35 1.86 -3.92
N CYS A 165 5.13 2.32 -3.65
CA CYS A 165 4.37 1.90 -2.48
C CYS A 165 3.94 0.43 -2.56
N LEU A 166 3.40 0.00 -3.70
CA LEU A 166 2.86 -1.34 -3.89
C LEU A 166 3.98 -2.35 -4.15
N VAL A 167 4.91 -2.10 -5.08
CA VAL A 167 5.91 -3.10 -5.47
C VAL A 167 7.13 -3.06 -4.55
N VAL A 168 7.78 -1.90 -4.45
CA VAL A 168 9.08 -1.78 -3.79
C VAL A 168 8.94 -1.88 -2.27
N ASN A 169 8.08 -1.06 -1.66
CA ASN A 169 7.93 -1.03 -0.21
C ASN A 169 7.13 -2.19 0.35
N HIS A 170 6.26 -2.81 -0.45
CA HIS A 170 5.28 -3.76 0.04
C HIS A 170 5.47 -5.17 -0.53
N LEU A 171 5.19 -5.41 -1.81
CA LEU A 171 5.26 -6.77 -2.35
C LEU A 171 6.66 -7.38 -2.22
N SER A 172 7.72 -6.58 -2.41
CA SER A 172 9.11 -7.05 -2.23
C SER A 172 9.41 -7.55 -0.83
N GLU A 173 8.89 -6.88 0.19
CA GLU A 173 9.13 -7.24 1.59
C GLU A 173 8.35 -8.50 1.99
N ILE A 174 7.09 -8.63 1.55
CA ILE A 174 6.29 -9.84 1.79
C ILE A 174 6.89 -11.04 1.03
N ALA A 175 7.31 -10.83 -0.22
CA ALA A 175 7.99 -11.83 -1.04
C ALA A 175 9.31 -12.28 -0.40
N GLY A 176 10.11 -11.33 0.12
CA GLY A 176 11.33 -11.61 0.86
C GLY A 176 11.07 -12.42 2.13
N ALA A 177 10.09 -12.01 2.93
CA ALA A 177 9.69 -12.71 4.15
C ALA A 177 9.21 -14.14 3.88
N LEU A 178 8.53 -14.38 2.76
CA LEU A 178 8.15 -15.72 2.31
C LEU A 178 9.36 -16.53 1.86
N ALA A 179 10.23 -15.98 1.02
CA ALA A 179 11.41 -16.68 0.51
C ALA A 179 12.41 -17.05 1.61
N GLU A 180 12.54 -16.22 2.65
CA GLU A 180 13.36 -16.52 3.83
C GLU A 180 12.83 -17.71 4.63
N ARG A 181 11.50 -17.81 4.77
CA ARG A 181 10.83 -18.92 5.48
C ARG A 181 10.74 -20.20 4.67
N HIS A 182 10.73 -20.08 3.34
CA HIS A 182 10.53 -21.20 2.41
C HIS A 182 11.69 -21.25 1.40
N PRO A 183 12.86 -21.79 1.78
CA PRO A 183 14.03 -21.85 0.90
C PRO A 183 13.73 -22.53 -0.45
N GLY A 184 14.10 -21.86 -1.54
CA GLY A 184 13.86 -22.33 -2.91
C GLY A 184 12.52 -21.89 -3.52
N PHE A 185 11.66 -21.21 -2.75
CA PHE A 185 10.45 -20.58 -3.29
C PHE A 185 10.79 -19.31 -4.08
N ASP A 186 10.33 -19.23 -5.33
CA ASP A 186 10.41 -18.02 -6.15
C ASP A 186 9.03 -17.33 -6.22
N PRO A 187 8.85 -16.17 -5.55
CA PRO A 187 7.57 -15.46 -5.50
C PRO A 187 7.27 -14.65 -6.78
N TRP A 188 8.28 -14.34 -7.58
CA TRP A 188 8.17 -13.34 -8.64
C TRP A 188 7.35 -13.77 -9.87
N PRO A 189 7.36 -15.05 -10.32
CA PRO A 189 6.49 -15.50 -11.39
C PRO A 189 5.00 -15.26 -11.10
N ALA A 190 4.56 -15.46 -9.86
CA ALA A 190 3.18 -15.20 -9.47
C ALA A 190 2.88 -13.69 -9.48
N ALA A 191 3.77 -12.85 -8.96
CA ALA A 191 3.61 -11.39 -8.97
C ALA A 191 3.57 -10.82 -10.40
N ARG A 192 4.40 -11.32 -11.31
CA ARG A 192 4.38 -10.94 -12.74
C ARG A 192 3.04 -11.29 -13.38
N ARG A 193 2.57 -12.54 -13.20
CA ARG A 193 1.26 -12.98 -13.74
C ARG A 193 0.11 -12.15 -13.17
N GLU A 194 0.16 -11.86 -11.87
CA GLU A 194 -0.82 -11.01 -11.20
C GLU A 194 -0.89 -9.62 -11.83
N LEU A 195 0.25 -8.95 -12.05
CA LEU A 195 0.26 -7.63 -12.67
C LEU A 195 -0.19 -7.70 -14.14
N ALA A 196 0.33 -8.65 -14.91
CA ALA A 196 0.08 -8.78 -16.34
C ALA A 196 -1.40 -9.08 -16.71
N ARG A 197 -2.23 -9.51 -15.75
CA ARG A 197 -3.66 -9.76 -16.00
C ARG A 197 -4.51 -8.49 -16.04
N HIS A 198 -3.96 -7.35 -15.63
CA HIS A 198 -4.66 -6.06 -15.60
C HIS A 198 -4.29 -5.23 -16.83
N ASP A 199 -5.29 -4.66 -17.49
CA ASP A 199 -5.12 -3.79 -18.65
C ASP A 199 -4.76 -2.36 -18.20
N VAL A 200 -3.55 -2.20 -17.68
CA VAL A 200 -2.98 -0.91 -17.27
C VAL A 200 -1.80 -0.60 -18.21
N PRO A 201 -1.84 0.50 -19.00
CA PRO A 201 -0.84 0.78 -20.04
C PRO A 201 0.62 0.80 -19.57
N GLU A 202 0.85 1.12 -18.30
CA GLU A 202 2.19 1.20 -17.72
C GLU A 202 2.79 -0.16 -17.32
N ILE A 203 1.99 -1.21 -17.20
CA ILE A 203 2.44 -2.54 -16.73
C ILE A 203 3.46 -3.19 -17.68
N PRO A 204 3.27 -3.21 -19.02
CA PRO A 204 4.28 -3.78 -19.92
C PRO A 204 5.66 -3.13 -19.74
N ALA A 205 5.71 -1.80 -19.57
CA ALA A 205 6.96 -1.08 -19.32
C ALA A 205 7.56 -1.44 -17.95
N LEU A 206 6.72 -1.55 -16.91
CA LEU A 206 7.14 -2.00 -15.57
C LEU A 206 7.78 -3.40 -15.62
N LEU A 207 7.16 -4.35 -16.32
CA LEU A 207 7.64 -5.73 -16.40
C LEU A 207 8.89 -5.89 -17.29
N ALA A 208 9.10 -4.98 -18.25
CA ALA A 208 10.29 -4.95 -19.10
C ALA A 208 11.45 -4.17 -18.48
N SER A 209 11.17 -3.24 -17.55
CA SER A 209 12.17 -2.34 -16.98
C SER A 209 13.27 -3.12 -16.25
N PRO A 210 14.56 -2.78 -16.44
CA PRO A 210 15.65 -3.37 -15.67
C PRO A 210 15.63 -2.96 -14.20
N THR A 211 14.97 -1.83 -13.88
CA THR A 211 15.06 -1.21 -12.56
C THR A 211 13.72 -0.69 -12.03
N LEU A 212 13.59 -0.66 -10.70
CA LEU A 212 12.47 -0.05 -9.97
C LEU A 212 12.94 1.19 -9.18
N PRO A 213 12.03 2.14 -8.88
CA PRO A 213 12.37 3.34 -8.09
C PRO A 213 12.62 2.97 -6.62
N GLY A 214 13.88 3.00 -6.18
CA GLY A 214 14.27 2.82 -4.78
C GLY A 214 14.32 4.14 -4.03
N LYS A 215 13.37 4.40 -3.12
CA LYS A 215 13.37 5.63 -2.31
C LYS A 215 14.58 5.68 -1.39
N THR A 216 15.36 6.74 -1.50
CA THR A 216 16.62 6.89 -0.75
C THR A 216 16.42 7.45 0.67
N ASN A 217 15.72 6.69 1.52
CA ASN A 217 15.37 7.15 2.87
C ASN A 217 16.59 7.61 3.69
N LEU A 218 17.74 6.92 3.63
CA LEU A 218 18.96 7.34 4.32
C LEU A 218 19.51 8.66 3.77
N LEU A 219 19.58 8.82 2.44
CA LEU A 219 20.11 10.03 1.82
C LEU A 219 19.22 11.24 2.10
N LEU A 220 17.90 11.09 2.09
CA LEU A 220 16.95 12.12 2.51
C LEU A 220 17.28 12.67 3.90
N ARG A 221 17.57 11.78 4.86
CA ARG A 221 17.95 12.17 6.23
C ARG A 221 19.30 12.89 6.24
N TRP A 222 20.25 12.42 5.43
CA TRP A 222 21.60 12.96 5.37
C TRP A 222 21.66 14.36 4.74
N THR A 223 20.84 14.62 3.73
CA THR A 223 20.81 15.91 3.03
C THR A 223 19.86 16.93 3.67
N GLY A 224 19.03 16.52 4.63
CA GLY A 224 18.01 17.37 5.23
C GLY A 224 16.88 17.74 4.26
N ALA A 225 16.75 17.01 3.15
CA ALA A 225 15.70 17.22 2.16
C ALA A 225 14.31 16.90 2.74
N ASP A 226 13.28 17.61 2.28
CA ASP A 226 11.91 17.32 2.67
C ASP A 226 11.47 15.96 2.09
N GLY A 227 10.45 15.33 2.68
CA GLY A 227 9.92 14.05 2.20
C GLY A 227 9.42 14.10 0.76
N ALA A 228 9.01 15.29 0.30
CA ALA A 228 8.62 15.58 -1.09
C ALA A 228 9.82 15.65 -2.06
N ASP A 229 11.03 15.96 -1.57
CA ASP A 229 12.28 16.04 -2.36
C ASP A 229 13.02 14.69 -2.43
N ALA A 230 12.29 13.60 -2.21
CA ALA A 230 12.82 12.24 -2.24
C ALA A 230 13.46 11.93 -3.59
N ARG A 231 14.76 11.62 -3.57
CA ARG A 231 15.46 11.06 -4.73
C ARG A 231 15.24 9.55 -4.78
N TYR A 232 15.00 9.03 -5.97
CA TYR A 232 14.93 7.60 -6.24
C TYR A 232 16.21 7.15 -6.92
N LEU A 233 16.74 5.99 -6.51
CA LEU A 233 17.83 5.30 -7.20
C LEU A 233 17.29 4.06 -7.91
N PRO A 234 17.83 3.70 -9.08
CA PRO A 234 17.43 2.49 -9.78
C PRO A 234 17.89 1.24 -9.02
N LEU A 235 16.95 0.41 -8.56
CA LEU A 235 17.23 -0.91 -7.97
C LEU A 235 16.86 -2.02 -8.96
N PRO A 236 17.55 -3.19 -8.96
CA PRO A 236 17.19 -4.30 -9.85
C PRO A 236 15.71 -4.65 -9.74
N ASN A 237 15.05 -4.82 -10.89
CA ASN A 237 13.64 -5.16 -10.94
C ASN A 237 13.42 -6.68 -10.91
N PRO A 238 12.91 -7.26 -9.81
CA PRO A 238 12.68 -8.70 -9.73
C PRO A 238 11.42 -9.15 -10.51
N LEU A 239 10.58 -8.20 -10.94
CA LEU A 239 9.47 -8.46 -11.86
C LEU A 239 9.93 -8.57 -13.32
N ARG A 240 11.20 -8.33 -13.62
CA ARG A 240 11.71 -8.55 -14.96
C ARG A 240 11.81 -10.05 -15.21
N GLY A 241 11.11 -10.53 -16.23
CA GLY A 241 11.28 -11.91 -16.70
C GLY A 241 12.70 -12.12 -17.23
N ALA A 242 13.26 -13.31 -17.01
CA ALA A 242 14.39 -13.78 -17.80
C ALA A 242 13.95 -14.00 -19.25
#